data_AF-A0A9Q3Z0N2-F1
#
_entry.id   AF-A0A9Q3Z0N2-F1
#
_cell.length_a   1.000
_cell.length_b   1.000
_cell.length_c   1.000
_cell.angle_alpha   90.00
_cell.angle_beta   90.00
_cell.angle_gamma   90.00
#
_symmetry.space_group_name_H-M   'P 1'
#
loop_
_entity.id
_entity.type
_entity.pdbx_description
1 polymer ?
#
loop_
_entity_poly.entity_id
_entity_poly.type
_entity_poly.pdbx_seq_one_letter_code
_entity_poly.pdbx_strand_id
1 'polypeptide(L)'
;MRNYFNKALIYKEWRNIRALALLFLLEVIGTIILPFIDKIRKIRFNMTINENIYIIRSYFYHHEDLQLPLIATAILIGTIIVGAELMGKKYDDLNSMPFKREEIILSKWIVSVLVIVVPLVIGFALVHLLYYMNEDIIGKAVTNKMILSFSTINILVPVFVLTFIMLIQTLSGKHLIGGVVGGIFLVFPVGFGALFFMATDVFRKNPNFINFVHQYFSGISNKLYDFARIITPALYGFNLRFEKPKEYYEYNFDIFFSLKLRIIFLIVFTILAFILMVYAFKKVPMERCGYIVIFKPLEIIFKIGVSVCFGLLGASIVSPMIDSHYNLWRLENLNYENFIHDINKACTLTVLIGLLCGCIVYVITNKIIEANKR
;
A
#
# COMPACT_ATOMS: atom_id res chain seq x y z
N MET A 1 35.80 -17.48 -4.39
CA MET A 1 34.39 -17.47 -4.87
C MET A 1 33.55 -16.64 -3.91
N ARG A 2 32.80 -15.64 -4.38
CA ARG A 2 31.88 -14.86 -3.52
C ARG A 2 30.77 -15.79 -3.04
N ASN A 3 30.75 -16.10 -1.75
CA ASN A 3 29.73 -16.97 -1.18
C ASN A 3 28.54 -16.11 -0.74
N TYR A 4 27.68 -15.73 -1.69
CA TYR A 4 26.49 -14.91 -1.41
C TYR A 4 25.49 -15.61 -0.47
N PHE A 5 25.57 -16.95 -0.34
CA PHE A 5 24.78 -17.75 0.58
C PHE A 5 25.60 -18.15 1.82
N ASN A 6 25.73 -17.20 2.75
CA ASN A 6 26.36 -17.51 4.02
C ASN A 6 25.37 -18.27 4.94
N LYS A 7 25.57 -19.59 5.05
CA LYS A 7 24.74 -20.48 5.87
C LYS A 7 24.64 -20.02 7.32
N ALA A 8 25.73 -19.53 7.91
CA ALA A 8 25.75 -19.09 9.30
C ALA A 8 24.87 -17.85 9.50
N LEU A 9 24.91 -16.91 8.55
CA LEU A 9 24.11 -15.68 8.60
C LEU A 9 22.62 -16.00 8.42
N ILE A 10 22.28 -16.84 7.43
CA ILE A 10 20.89 -17.29 7.20
C ILE A 10 20.34 -18.03 8.42
N TYR A 11 21.13 -18.91 9.03
CA TYR A 11 20.71 -19.64 10.23
C TYR A 11 20.46 -18.71 11.42
N LYS A 12 21.33 -17.71 11.63
CA LYS A 12 21.14 -16.67 12.65
C LYS A 12 19.81 -15.94 12.44
N GLU A 13 19.55 -15.46 11.22
CA GLU A 13 18.30 -14.74 10.89
C GLU A 13 17.08 -15.63 11.10
N TRP A 14 17.11 -16.89 10.62
CA TRP A 14 16.00 -17.84 10.77
C TRP A 14 15.63 -18.07 12.24
N ARG A 15 16.63 -18.25 13.10
CA ARG A 15 16.41 -18.49 14.54
C ARG A 15 15.63 -17.34 15.20
N ASN A 16 15.86 -16.11 14.75
CA ASN A 16 15.20 -14.92 15.29
C ASN A 16 13.75 -14.79 14.81
N ILE A 17 13.43 -15.28 13.60
CA ILE A 17 12.14 -14.99 12.95
C ILE A 17 11.19 -16.20 12.88
N ARG A 18 11.61 -17.38 13.33
CA ARG A 18 10.80 -18.62 13.32
C ARG A 18 9.41 -18.47 13.96
N ALA A 19 9.28 -17.63 14.99
CA ALA A 19 7.98 -17.38 15.64
C ALA A 19 7.06 -16.54 14.73
N LEU A 20 7.60 -15.55 14.01
CA LEU A 20 6.87 -14.77 13.02
C LEU A 20 6.42 -15.66 11.85
N ALA A 21 7.23 -16.64 11.45
CA ALA A 21 6.87 -17.62 10.44
C ALA A 21 5.64 -18.46 10.85
N LEU A 22 5.58 -18.87 12.11
CA LEU A 22 4.44 -19.60 12.64
C LEU A 22 3.19 -18.72 12.72
N LEU A 23 3.33 -17.46 13.17
CA LEU A 23 2.22 -16.50 13.19
C LEU A 23 1.65 -16.24 11.79
N PHE A 24 2.53 -16.06 10.80
CA PHE A 24 2.12 -15.86 9.41
C PHE A 24 1.47 -17.12 8.82
N LEU A 25 1.92 -18.32 9.19
CA LEU A 25 1.24 -19.55 8.82
C LEU A 25 -0.17 -19.65 9.40
N LEU A 26 -0.36 -19.28 10.68
CA LEU A 26 -1.67 -19.23 11.30
C LEU A 26 -2.60 -18.22 10.62
N GLU A 27 -2.05 -17.07 10.25
CA GLU A 27 -2.78 -16.07 9.45
C GLU A 27 -3.23 -16.66 8.11
N VAL A 28 -2.34 -17.32 7.35
CA VAL A 28 -2.69 -17.97 6.08
C VAL A 28 -3.80 -19.00 6.26
N ILE A 29 -3.77 -19.79 7.33
CA ILE A 29 -4.86 -20.72 7.65
C ILE A 29 -6.17 -19.94 7.87
N GLY A 30 -6.13 -18.88 8.66
CA GLY A 30 -7.29 -18.07 9.03
C GLY A 30 -7.91 -17.27 7.87
N THR A 31 -7.08 -16.73 6.97
CA THR A 31 -7.52 -15.79 5.92
C THR A 31 -7.68 -16.43 4.55
N ILE A 32 -6.93 -17.49 4.24
CA ILE A 32 -6.98 -18.16 2.93
C ILE A 32 -7.73 -19.48 3.02
N ILE A 33 -7.29 -20.39 3.89
CA ILE A 33 -7.78 -21.77 3.87
C ILE A 33 -9.20 -21.87 4.45
N LEU A 34 -9.41 -21.36 5.66
CA LEU A 34 -10.71 -21.48 6.35
C LEU A 34 -11.86 -20.80 5.58
N PRO A 35 -11.69 -19.57 5.02
CA PRO A 35 -12.77 -18.94 4.27
C PRO A 35 -13.10 -19.70 2.99
N PHE A 36 -12.12 -20.32 2.33
CA PHE A 36 -12.39 -21.16 1.16
C PHE A 36 -13.20 -22.41 1.53
N ILE A 37 -12.85 -23.08 2.64
CA ILE A 37 -13.60 -24.23 3.17
C ILE A 37 -15.04 -23.82 3.53
N ASP A 38 -15.23 -22.67 4.18
CA ASP A 38 -16.56 -22.15 4.53
C ASP A 38 -17.42 -21.92 3.28
N LYS A 39 -16.83 -21.43 2.19
CA LYS A 39 -17.52 -21.24 0.91
C LYS A 39 -17.93 -22.57 0.28
N ILE A 40 -17.04 -23.56 0.26
CA ILE A 40 -17.37 -24.93 -0.20
C ILE A 40 -18.51 -25.51 0.63
N ARG A 41 -18.45 -25.37 1.96
CA ARG A 41 -19.48 -25.84 2.87
C ARG A 41 -20.84 -25.18 2.57
N LYS A 42 -20.88 -23.86 2.40
CA LYS A 42 -22.13 -23.13 2.07
C LYS A 42 -22.76 -23.63 0.78
N ILE A 43 -21.95 -23.87 -0.25
CA ILE A 43 -22.40 -24.39 -1.55
C ILE A 43 -22.99 -25.79 -1.39
N ARG A 44 -22.33 -26.66 -0.61
CA ARG A 44 -22.79 -28.04 -0.39
C ARG A 44 -24.15 -28.13 0.31
N PHE A 45 -24.44 -27.20 1.21
CA PHE A 45 -25.60 -27.33 2.11
C PHE A 45 -26.86 -26.58 1.67
N ASN A 46 -26.82 -25.55 0.80
CA ASN A 46 -27.97 -24.64 0.80
C ASN A 46 -28.39 -23.88 -0.46
N MET A 47 -27.89 -24.13 -1.67
CA MET A 47 -28.20 -23.20 -2.77
C MET A 47 -28.36 -23.78 -4.17
N THR A 48 -29.16 -23.07 -4.97
CA THR A 48 -29.36 -23.32 -6.40
C THR A 48 -28.06 -23.10 -7.18
N ILE A 49 -27.94 -23.70 -8.38
CA ILE A 49 -26.70 -23.66 -9.18
C ILE A 49 -26.18 -22.23 -9.43
N ASN A 50 -27.06 -21.24 -9.66
CA ASN A 50 -26.66 -19.86 -9.92
C ASN A 50 -26.09 -19.14 -8.70
N GLU A 51 -26.65 -19.39 -7.52
CA GLU A 51 -26.17 -18.82 -6.27
C GLU A 51 -24.80 -19.41 -5.88
N ASN A 52 -24.56 -20.69 -6.19
CA ASN A 52 -23.28 -21.37 -5.97
C ASN A 52 -22.13 -20.71 -6.76
N ILE A 53 -22.38 -20.34 -8.02
CA ILE A 53 -21.40 -19.66 -8.89
C ILE A 53 -20.99 -18.32 -8.29
N TYR A 54 -21.95 -17.51 -7.83
CA TYR A 54 -21.67 -16.21 -7.24
C TYR A 54 -20.84 -16.34 -5.96
N ILE A 55 -21.21 -17.28 -5.07
CA ILE A 55 -20.55 -17.46 -3.77
C ILE A 55 -19.08 -17.87 -3.92
N ILE A 56 -18.79 -18.84 -4.79
CA ILE A 56 -17.41 -19.27 -4.98
C ILE A 56 -16.58 -18.19 -5.68
N ARG A 57 -17.17 -17.48 -6.64
CA ARG A 57 -16.50 -16.37 -7.32
C ARG A 57 -16.26 -15.19 -6.39
N SER A 58 -17.16 -14.94 -5.43
CA SER A 58 -16.99 -13.86 -4.44
C SER A 58 -15.69 -14.04 -3.66
N TYR A 59 -15.30 -15.29 -3.34
CA TYR A 59 -14.04 -15.60 -2.68
C TYR A 59 -12.83 -15.15 -3.49
N PHE A 60 -12.93 -15.03 -4.82
CA PHE A 60 -11.85 -14.60 -5.71
C PHE A 60 -11.98 -13.16 -6.22
N TYR A 61 -13.11 -12.46 -5.95
CA TYR A 61 -13.37 -11.11 -6.49
C TYR A 61 -13.35 -10.02 -5.41
N HIS A 62 -13.97 -10.25 -4.24
CA HIS A 62 -14.10 -9.25 -3.17
C HIS A 62 -13.12 -9.59 -2.05
N HIS A 63 -12.06 -8.78 -1.91
CA HIS A 63 -10.79 -9.21 -1.32
C HIS A 63 -10.18 -8.33 -0.23
N GLU A 64 -10.91 -7.31 0.22
CA GLU A 64 -10.42 -6.41 1.26
C GLU A 64 -10.07 -7.19 2.54
N ASP A 65 -10.92 -8.15 2.91
CA ASP A 65 -10.78 -8.98 4.12
C ASP A 65 -9.55 -9.91 4.11
N LEU A 66 -9.06 -10.31 2.93
CA LEU A 66 -7.88 -11.18 2.80
C LEU A 66 -6.58 -10.36 2.73
N GLN A 67 -6.59 -9.24 2.02
CA GLN A 67 -5.35 -8.55 1.67
C GLN A 67 -4.88 -7.58 2.72
N LEU A 68 -5.80 -6.94 3.45
CA LEU A 68 -5.43 -6.04 4.53
C LEU A 68 -4.62 -6.76 5.61
N PRO A 69 -5.00 -7.95 6.10
CA PRO A 69 -4.16 -8.73 7.01
C PRO A 69 -2.77 -9.01 6.44
N LEU A 70 -2.69 -9.56 5.21
CA LEU A 70 -1.42 -9.96 4.59
C LEU A 70 -0.46 -8.79 4.41
N ILE A 71 -0.98 -7.61 4.05
CA ILE A 71 -0.19 -6.38 3.92
C ILE A 71 0.26 -5.90 5.31
N ALA A 72 -0.65 -5.87 6.28
CA ALA A 72 -0.33 -5.43 7.64
C ALA A 72 0.75 -6.30 8.30
N THR A 73 0.66 -7.62 8.14
CA THR A 73 1.66 -8.54 8.68
C THR A 73 2.96 -8.51 7.89
N ALA A 74 2.94 -8.33 6.57
CA ALA A 74 4.16 -8.08 5.78
C ALA A 74 4.88 -6.80 6.22
N ILE A 75 4.13 -5.72 6.52
CA ILE A 75 4.70 -4.50 7.11
C ILE A 75 5.34 -4.83 8.46
N LEU A 76 4.60 -5.48 9.37
CA LEU A 76 5.10 -5.84 10.71
C LEU A 76 6.39 -6.67 10.61
N ILE A 77 6.39 -7.73 9.80
CA ILE A 77 7.55 -8.60 9.56
C ILE A 77 8.73 -7.76 9.05
N GLY A 78 8.52 -6.92 8.04
CA GLY A 78 9.54 -5.99 7.55
C GLY A 78 10.10 -5.10 8.65
N THR A 79 9.23 -4.51 9.48
CA THR A 79 9.65 -3.64 10.61
C THR A 79 10.48 -4.32 11.67
N ILE A 80 10.12 -5.56 12.04
CA ILE A 80 10.82 -6.26 13.11
C ILE A 80 12.17 -6.80 12.61
N ILE A 81 12.21 -7.38 11.41
CA ILE A 81 13.40 -8.08 10.90
C ILE A 81 14.55 -7.13 10.57
N VAL A 82 14.25 -6.04 9.89
CA VAL A 82 15.25 -5.01 9.50
C VAL A 82 15.54 -4.11 10.69
N GLY A 83 14.52 -3.83 11.50
CA GLY A 83 14.61 -2.79 12.52
C GLY A 83 15.44 -3.08 13.75
N ALA A 84 15.40 -4.32 14.22
CA ALA A 84 16.01 -4.69 15.50
C ALA A 84 17.54 -4.82 15.44
N GLU A 85 18.11 -5.00 14.26
CA GLU A 85 19.55 -5.28 14.09
C GLU A 85 20.28 -4.27 13.21
N LEU A 86 19.63 -3.66 12.22
CA LEU A 86 20.32 -2.75 11.30
C LEU A 86 20.50 -1.32 11.83
N MET A 87 19.96 -1.01 13.01
CA MET A 87 20.01 0.33 13.62
C MET A 87 20.20 0.25 15.14
N GLY A 88 21.07 1.10 15.72
CA GLY A 88 21.37 1.15 17.16
C GLY A 88 22.63 0.37 17.56
N LYS A 89 22.80 0.04 18.85
CA LYS A 89 24.02 -0.60 19.39
C LYS A 89 24.42 -1.92 18.69
N LYS A 90 23.43 -2.68 18.21
CA LYS A 90 23.66 -3.94 17.46
C LYS A 90 24.18 -3.73 16.04
N TYR A 91 24.09 -2.51 15.51
CA TYR A 91 24.64 -2.17 14.21
C TYR A 91 26.17 -2.08 14.25
N ASP A 92 26.74 -1.60 15.36
CA ASP A 92 28.20 -1.58 15.57
C ASP A 92 28.74 -3.02 15.63
N ASP A 93 28.02 -3.92 16.33
CA ASP A 93 28.33 -5.35 16.36
C ASP A 93 28.28 -5.96 14.94
N LEU A 94 27.26 -5.61 14.15
CA LEU A 94 27.11 -6.07 12.75
C LEU A 94 28.22 -5.56 11.83
N ASN A 95 28.70 -4.32 12.02
CA ASN A 95 29.81 -3.79 11.24
C ASN A 95 31.16 -4.40 11.65
N SER A 96 31.27 -4.96 12.86
CA SER A 96 32.45 -5.70 13.30
C SER A 96 32.50 -7.14 12.75
N MET A 97 31.40 -7.66 12.21
CA MET A 97 31.36 -8.99 11.62
C MET A 97 32.14 -9.03 10.30
N PRO A 98 32.81 -10.14 9.96
CA PRO A 98 33.59 -10.29 8.73
C PRO A 98 32.68 -10.54 7.49
N PHE A 99 31.56 -9.83 7.38
CA PHE A 99 30.59 -9.95 6.28
C PHE A 99 30.40 -8.62 5.57
N LYS A 100 30.13 -8.68 4.27
CA LYS A 100 29.83 -7.45 3.51
C LYS A 100 28.42 -6.98 3.83
N ARG A 101 28.21 -5.67 3.80
CA ARG A 101 26.87 -5.05 3.95
C ARG A 101 25.85 -5.63 2.96
N GLU A 102 26.27 -5.89 1.72
CA GLU A 102 25.44 -6.54 0.70
C GLU A 102 24.99 -7.95 1.15
N GLU A 103 25.88 -8.75 1.72
CA GLU A 103 25.58 -10.11 2.19
C GLU A 103 24.60 -10.09 3.37
N ILE A 104 24.72 -9.09 4.26
CA ILE A 104 23.83 -8.88 5.42
C ILE A 104 22.41 -8.55 4.99
N ILE A 105 22.23 -7.58 4.09
CA ILE A 105 20.88 -7.20 3.65
C ILE A 105 20.24 -8.30 2.78
N LEU A 106 21.04 -8.99 1.96
CA LEU A 106 20.58 -10.10 1.14
C LEU A 106 20.09 -11.28 2.00
N SER A 107 20.85 -11.69 3.02
CA SER A 107 20.41 -12.77 3.91
C SER A 107 19.11 -12.40 4.63
N LYS A 108 18.99 -11.16 5.14
CA LYS A 108 17.78 -10.69 5.79
C LYS A 108 16.58 -10.72 4.85
N TRP A 109 16.75 -10.23 3.62
CA TRP A 109 15.68 -10.24 2.62
C TRP A 109 15.26 -11.67 2.26
N ILE A 110 16.21 -12.58 2.01
CA ILE A 110 15.92 -13.97 1.66
C ILE A 110 15.09 -14.65 2.76
N VAL A 111 15.52 -14.55 4.02
CA VAL A 111 14.84 -15.22 5.12
C VAL A 111 13.45 -14.60 5.36
N SER A 112 13.32 -13.27 5.22
CA SER A 112 12.02 -12.58 5.30
C SER A 112 11.05 -13.00 4.19
N VAL A 113 11.53 -13.09 2.95
CA VAL A 113 10.73 -13.53 1.81
C VAL A 113 10.32 -14.99 1.99
N LEU A 114 11.20 -15.87 2.45
CA LEU A 114 10.86 -17.27 2.71
C LEU A 114 9.77 -17.42 3.78
N VAL A 115 9.81 -16.59 4.83
CA VAL A 115 8.80 -16.56 5.89
C VAL A 115 7.40 -16.25 5.35
N ILE A 116 7.30 -15.41 4.31
CA ILE A 116 6.03 -15.05 3.69
C ILE A 116 5.64 -16.05 2.59
N VAL A 117 6.57 -16.35 1.68
CA VAL A 117 6.29 -17.13 0.47
C VAL A 117 5.97 -18.59 0.81
N VAL A 118 6.68 -19.22 1.74
CA VAL A 118 6.48 -20.65 2.03
C VAL A 118 5.06 -20.92 2.58
N PRO A 119 4.56 -20.22 3.61
CA PRO A 119 3.18 -20.39 4.06
C PRO A 119 2.14 -20.09 2.99
N LEU A 120 2.31 -19.03 2.18
CA LEU A 120 1.36 -18.70 1.11
C LEU A 120 1.32 -19.77 0.02
N VAL A 121 2.47 -20.30 -0.40
CA VAL A 121 2.55 -21.38 -1.38
C VAL A 121 1.84 -22.63 -0.86
N ILE A 122 2.05 -23.00 0.41
CA ILE A 122 1.35 -24.12 1.04
C ILE A 122 -0.16 -23.85 1.09
N GLY A 123 -0.59 -22.66 1.53
CA GLY A 123 -1.99 -22.29 1.62
C GLY A 123 -2.72 -22.32 0.27
N PHE A 124 -2.10 -21.75 -0.77
CA PHE A 124 -2.67 -21.78 -2.11
C PHE A 124 -2.60 -23.15 -2.78
N ALA A 125 -1.59 -23.97 -2.49
CA ALA A 125 -1.56 -25.36 -2.92
C ALA A 125 -2.73 -26.16 -2.33
N LEU A 126 -3.05 -25.94 -1.05
CA LEU A 126 -4.22 -26.52 -0.41
C LEU A 126 -5.53 -26.03 -1.01
N VAL A 127 -5.65 -24.74 -1.34
CA VAL A 127 -6.83 -24.22 -2.06
C VAL A 127 -7.00 -24.89 -3.42
N HIS A 128 -5.91 -25.07 -4.19
CA HIS A 128 -5.97 -25.80 -5.47
C HIS A 128 -6.41 -27.26 -5.27
N LEU A 129 -5.86 -27.94 -4.26
CA LEU A 129 -6.23 -29.32 -3.94
C LEU A 129 -7.72 -29.41 -3.57
N LEU A 130 -8.18 -28.55 -2.66
CA LEU A 130 -9.58 -28.50 -2.23
C LEU A 130 -10.53 -28.17 -3.39
N TYR A 131 -10.11 -27.33 -4.33
CA TYR A 131 -10.85 -27.06 -5.56
C TYR A 131 -11.01 -28.33 -6.39
N TYR A 132 -9.93 -29.07 -6.68
CA TYR A 132 -10.00 -30.31 -7.46
C TYR A 132 -10.83 -31.40 -6.79
N MET A 133 -10.77 -31.50 -5.45
CA MET A 133 -11.58 -32.46 -4.69
C MET A 133 -13.09 -32.16 -4.72
N ASN A 134 -13.49 -30.94 -5.07
CA ASN A 134 -14.89 -30.50 -5.09
C ASN A 134 -15.29 -29.95 -6.47
N GLU A 135 -14.62 -30.38 -7.54
CA GLU A 135 -14.87 -29.92 -8.91
C GLU A 135 -16.30 -30.24 -9.36
N ASP A 136 -16.86 -31.36 -8.88
CA ASP A 136 -18.24 -31.79 -9.09
C ASP A 136 -19.26 -30.77 -8.56
N ILE A 137 -18.97 -30.15 -7.42
CA ILE A 137 -19.85 -29.18 -6.76
C ILE A 137 -19.60 -27.75 -7.29
N ILE A 138 -18.34 -27.38 -7.48
CA ILE A 138 -17.94 -26.03 -7.92
C ILE A 138 -18.26 -25.82 -9.41
N GLY A 139 -18.25 -26.90 -10.20
CA GLY A 139 -18.50 -26.88 -11.63
C GLY A 139 -17.58 -25.92 -12.38
N LYS A 140 -18.06 -25.37 -13.49
CA LYS A 140 -17.32 -24.41 -14.34
C LYS A 140 -17.28 -22.97 -13.78
N ALA A 141 -17.69 -22.76 -12.53
CA ALA A 141 -17.77 -21.43 -11.93
C ALA A 141 -16.39 -20.76 -11.83
N VAL A 142 -15.35 -21.55 -11.57
CA VAL A 142 -13.97 -21.11 -11.38
C VAL A 142 -13.09 -21.84 -12.40
N THR A 143 -12.06 -21.16 -12.91
CA THR A 143 -11.10 -21.76 -13.84
C THR A 143 -9.74 -21.89 -13.18
N ASN A 144 -8.94 -22.89 -13.57
CA ASN A 144 -7.56 -23.04 -13.08
C ASN A 144 -6.72 -21.76 -13.26
N LYS A 145 -6.94 -21.06 -14.39
CA LYS A 145 -6.29 -19.78 -14.66
C LYS A 145 -6.63 -18.71 -13.64
N MET A 146 -7.88 -18.67 -13.17
CA MET A 146 -8.35 -17.74 -12.15
C MET A 146 -7.66 -18.02 -10.81
N ILE A 147 -7.61 -19.28 -10.37
CA ILE A 147 -6.96 -19.67 -9.11
C ILE A 147 -5.45 -19.39 -9.17
N LEU A 148 -4.77 -19.74 -10.27
CA LEU A 148 -3.33 -19.50 -10.42
C LEU A 148 -2.99 -18.01 -10.42
N SER A 149 -3.76 -17.22 -11.16
CA SER A 149 -3.61 -15.77 -11.23
C SER A 149 -3.87 -15.10 -9.88
N PHE A 150 -4.89 -15.59 -9.16
CA PHE A 150 -5.23 -15.19 -7.80
C PHE A 150 -4.09 -15.51 -6.81
N SER A 151 -3.60 -16.74 -6.79
CA SER A 151 -2.47 -17.12 -5.93
C SER A 151 -1.22 -16.30 -6.23
N THR A 152 -0.94 -16.05 -7.51
CA THR A 152 0.26 -15.31 -7.94
C THR A 152 0.23 -13.87 -7.43
N ILE A 153 -0.88 -13.15 -7.60
CA ILE A 153 -0.96 -11.76 -7.15
C ILE A 153 -0.91 -11.64 -5.62
N ASN A 154 -1.55 -12.57 -4.90
CA ASN A 154 -1.54 -12.57 -3.43
C ASN A 154 -0.22 -13.06 -2.80
N ILE A 155 0.64 -13.75 -3.56
CA ILE A 155 2.03 -14.01 -3.15
C ILE A 155 2.89 -12.78 -3.43
N LEU A 156 2.74 -12.18 -4.61
CA LEU A 156 3.58 -11.09 -5.05
C LEU A 156 3.36 -9.79 -4.25
N VAL A 157 2.12 -9.42 -3.92
CA VAL A 157 1.81 -8.19 -3.18
C VAL A 157 2.54 -8.14 -1.81
N PRO A 158 2.45 -9.14 -0.93
CA PRO A 158 3.20 -9.15 0.33
C PRO A 158 4.71 -9.12 0.15
N VAL A 159 5.25 -9.77 -0.89
CA VAL A 159 6.70 -9.73 -1.19
C VAL A 159 7.14 -8.32 -1.60
N PHE A 160 6.35 -7.63 -2.42
CA PHE A 160 6.59 -6.23 -2.76
C PHE A 160 6.55 -5.34 -1.51
N VAL A 161 5.48 -5.46 -0.71
CA VAL A 161 5.27 -4.70 0.53
C VAL A 161 6.45 -4.88 1.47
N LEU A 162 6.84 -6.13 1.75
CA LEU A 162 8.00 -6.45 2.56
C LEU A 162 9.26 -5.76 2.03
N THR A 163 9.58 -5.95 0.74
CA THR A 163 10.78 -5.39 0.10
C THR A 163 10.80 -3.85 0.17
N PHE A 164 9.64 -3.22 -0.05
CA PHE A 164 9.49 -1.77 0.02
C PHE A 164 9.65 -1.23 1.45
N ILE A 165 9.08 -1.91 2.45
CA ILE A 165 9.26 -1.55 3.87
C ILE A 165 10.73 -1.66 4.27
N MET A 166 11.41 -2.74 3.86
CA MET A 166 12.84 -2.89 4.08
C MET A 166 13.62 -1.76 3.41
N LEU A 167 13.29 -1.36 2.17
CA LEU A 167 13.88 -0.20 1.49
C LEU A 167 13.71 1.08 2.32
N ILE A 168 12.49 1.45 2.71
CA ILE A 168 12.25 2.69 3.45
C ILE A 168 12.99 2.68 4.80
N GLN A 169 13.10 1.53 5.45
CA GLN A 169 13.86 1.40 6.68
C GLN A 169 15.36 1.52 6.49
N THR A 170 15.91 1.14 5.33
CA THR A 170 17.32 1.47 5.03
C THR A 170 17.55 2.97 4.82
N LEU A 171 16.49 3.75 4.59
CA LEU A 171 16.54 5.21 4.45
C LEU A 171 16.23 5.95 5.77
N SER A 172 15.63 5.26 6.75
CA SER A 172 15.23 5.79 8.06
C SER A 172 16.15 5.28 9.16
N GLY A 173 16.71 6.16 9.99
CA GLY A 173 17.63 5.75 11.06
C GLY A 173 16.93 5.26 12.32
N LYS A 174 15.58 5.32 12.36
CA LYS A 174 14.75 4.67 13.38
C LYS A 174 13.81 3.67 12.73
N HIS A 175 13.83 2.43 13.23
CA HIS A 175 13.14 1.34 12.57
C HIS A 175 11.62 1.39 12.67
N LEU A 176 11.06 1.67 13.85
CA LEU A 176 9.61 1.81 14.02
C LEU A 176 9.05 2.96 13.16
N ILE A 177 9.75 4.10 13.14
CA ILE A 177 9.38 5.24 12.31
C ILE A 177 9.47 4.87 10.82
N GLY A 178 10.54 4.18 10.41
CA GLY A 178 10.70 3.70 9.03
C GLY A 178 9.60 2.73 8.61
N GLY A 179 9.10 1.91 9.53
CA GLY A 179 7.94 1.06 9.34
C GLY A 179 6.64 1.83 9.10
N VAL A 180 6.30 2.76 9.99
CA VAL A 180 5.09 3.59 9.88
C VAL A 180 5.14 4.45 8.61
N VAL A 181 6.27 5.14 8.41
CA VAL A 181 6.49 5.99 7.23
C VAL A 181 6.46 5.15 5.95
N GLY A 182 7.04 3.94 5.96
CA GLY A 182 6.97 3.01 4.84
C GLY A 182 5.54 2.55 4.54
N GLY A 183 4.74 2.28 5.58
CA GLY A 183 3.32 1.95 5.44
C GLY A 183 2.52 3.08 4.79
N ILE A 184 2.76 4.34 5.20
CA ILE A 184 2.15 5.51 4.57
C ILE A 184 2.59 5.64 3.10
N PHE A 185 3.89 5.48 2.81
CA PHE A 185 4.41 5.59 1.45
C PHE A 185 3.90 4.50 0.50
N LEU A 186 3.51 3.32 1.01
CA LEU A 186 2.94 2.24 0.19
C LEU A 186 1.63 2.62 -0.47
N VAL A 187 0.80 3.43 0.20
CA VAL A 187 -0.52 3.88 -0.28
C VAL A 187 -0.53 5.37 -0.68
N PHE A 188 0.60 6.05 -0.49
CA PHE A 188 0.72 7.49 -0.64
C PHE A 188 0.24 8.01 -2.00
N PRO A 189 0.56 7.42 -3.16
CA PRO A 189 0.14 8.01 -4.43
C PRO A 189 -1.38 8.07 -4.58
N VAL A 190 -2.09 7.00 -4.23
CA VAL A 190 -3.57 6.96 -4.26
C VAL A 190 -4.15 7.87 -3.19
N GLY A 191 -3.60 7.84 -1.96
CA GLY A 191 -4.03 8.74 -0.88
C GLY A 191 -3.88 10.21 -1.24
N PHE A 192 -2.76 10.59 -1.86
CA PHE A 192 -2.53 11.95 -2.35
C PHE A 192 -3.54 12.37 -3.42
N GLY A 193 -3.82 11.48 -4.39
CA GLY A 193 -4.85 11.73 -5.40
C GLY A 193 -6.25 11.92 -4.80
N ALA A 194 -6.61 11.12 -3.80
CA ALA A 194 -7.88 11.25 -3.09
C ALA A 194 -7.98 12.56 -2.29
N LEU A 195 -6.92 12.92 -1.55
CA LEU A 195 -6.87 14.19 -0.80
C LEU A 195 -6.96 15.39 -1.74
N PHE A 196 -6.28 15.35 -2.88
CA PHE A 196 -6.37 16.40 -3.90
C PHE A 196 -7.79 16.54 -4.47
N PHE A 197 -8.44 15.42 -4.77
CA PHE A 197 -9.83 15.41 -5.23
C PHE A 197 -10.77 16.05 -4.19
N MET A 198 -10.67 15.63 -2.92
CA MET A 198 -11.50 16.17 -1.84
C MET A 198 -11.24 17.65 -1.57
N ALA A 199 -9.97 18.08 -1.60
CA ALA A 199 -9.59 19.48 -1.41
C ALA A 199 -10.12 20.40 -2.54
N THR A 200 -10.34 19.85 -3.74
CA THR A 200 -10.83 20.61 -4.90
C THR A 200 -12.34 20.55 -5.08
N ASP A 201 -13.08 19.80 -4.25
CA ASP A 201 -14.51 19.56 -4.44
C ASP A 201 -15.36 20.84 -4.34
N VAL A 202 -15.04 21.72 -3.39
CA VAL A 202 -15.70 23.04 -3.24
C VAL A 202 -15.56 23.91 -4.50
N PHE A 203 -14.46 23.79 -5.25
CA PHE A 203 -14.26 24.56 -6.48
C PHE A 203 -15.18 24.11 -7.62
N ARG A 204 -15.68 22.86 -7.57
CA ARG A 204 -16.52 22.30 -8.63
C ARG A 204 -17.91 22.91 -8.64
N LYS A 205 -18.40 23.32 -7.47
CA LYS A 205 -19.70 23.99 -7.30
C LYS A 205 -19.68 25.45 -7.77
N ASN A 206 -18.50 26.03 -8.00
CA ASN A 206 -18.37 27.45 -8.34
C ASN A 206 -18.61 27.66 -9.84
N PRO A 207 -19.64 28.40 -10.26
CA PRO A 207 -20.01 28.55 -11.67
C PRO A 207 -18.93 29.26 -12.51
N ASN A 208 -18.09 30.11 -11.89
CA ASN A 208 -16.96 30.74 -12.58
C ASN A 208 -15.88 29.72 -12.93
N PHE A 209 -15.78 28.64 -12.15
CA PHE A 209 -14.79 27.60 -12.32
C PHE A 209 -15.39 26.32 -12.89
N ILE A 210 -16.71 26.16 -12.99
CA ILE A 210 -17.36 24.88 -13.34
C ILE A 210 -16.90 24.38 -14.71
N ASN A 211 -16.83 25.25 -15.72
CA ASN A 211 -16.35 24.89 -17.06
C ASN A 211 -14.87 24.51 -17.05
N PHE A 212 -14.05 25.29 -16.33
CA PHE A 212 -12.62 25.01 -16.16
C PHE A 212 -12.38 23.71 -15.38
N VAL A 213 -13.19 23.46 -14.36
CA VAL A 213 -13.10 22.28 -13.51
C VAL A 213 -13.57 21.04 -14.26
N HIS A 214 -14.70 21.09 -14.96
CA HIS A 214 -15.16 19.96 -15.75
C HIS A 214 -14.21 19.66 -16.91
N GLN A 215 -13.74 20.67 -17.64
CA GLN A 215 -12.87 20.45 -18.80
C GLN A 215 -11.44 20.04 -18.43
N TYR A 216 -10.86 20.67 -17.40
CA TYR A 216 -9.46 20.44 -17.03
C TYR A 216 -9.33 19.60 -15.75
N PHE A 217 -9.99 19.96 -14.64
CA PHE A 217 -9.82 19.24 -13.37
C PHE A 217 -10.42 17.84 -13.36
N SER A 218 -11.59 17.60 -13.94
CA SER A 218 -12.22 16.28 -13.90
C SER A 218 -11.41 15.26 -14.73
N GLY A 219 -10.94 15.69 -15.91
CA GLY A 219 -10.04 14.89 -16.76
C GLY A 219 -8.68 14.67 -16.12
N ILE A 220 -8.07 15.70 -15.53
CA ILE A 220 -6.78 15.60 -14.83
C ILE A 220 -6.91 14.71 -13.60
N SER A 221 -7.96 14.88 -12.79
CA SER A 221 -8.14 14.13 -11.54
C SER A 221 -8.38 12.65 -11.80
N ASN A 222 -9.19 12.28 -12.80
CA ASN A 222 -9.40 10.88 -13.13
C ASN A 222 -8.10 10.24 -13.65
N LYS A 223 -7.37 10.94 -14.53
CA LYS A 223 -6.06 10.48 -15.02
C LYS A 223 -5.02 10.37 -13.90
N LEU A 224 -5.00 11.32 -12.96
CA LEU A 224 -4.12 11.30 -11.79
C LEU A 224 -4.46 10.15 -10.85
N TYR A 225 -5.75 9.89 -10.61
CA TYR A 225 -6.20 8.77 -9.80
C TYR A 225 -5.85 7.42 -10.44
N ASP A 226 -6.09 7.27 -11.75
CA ASP A 226 -5.72 6.07 -12.49
C ASP A 226 -4.19 5.87 -12.49
N PHE A 227 -3.43 6.93 -12.75
CA PHE A 227 -1.97 6.91 -12.66
C PHE A 227 -1.49 6.55 -11.26
N ALA A 228 -2.07 7.17 -10.22
CA ALA A 228 -1.77 6.90 -8.83
C ALA A 228 -2.01 5.43 -8.48
N ARG A 229 -3.11 4.83 -8.97
CA ARG A 229 -3.36 3.40 -8.79
C ARG A 229 -2.32 2.53 -9.48
N ILE A 230 -1.83 2.89 -10.68
CA ILE A 230 -0.72 2.18 -11.36
C ILE A 230 0.58 2.28 -10.55
N ILE A 231 0.90 3.43 -9.95
CA ILE A 231 2.13 3.57 -9.17
C ILE A 231 1.99 3.11 -7.71
N THR A 232 0.89 2.43 -7.35
CA THR A 232 0.62 1.90 -6.01
C THR A 232 0.47 0.37 -6.03
N PRO A 233 1.57 -0.41 -6.20
CA PRO A 233 1.49 -1.85 -6.37
C PRO A 233 0.92 -2.60 -5.16
N ALA A 234 0.99 -2.01 -3.97
CA ALA A 234 0.37 -2.56 -2.76
C ALA A 234 -1.14 -2.75 -2.90
N LEU A 235 -1.80 -1.97 -3.77
CA LEU A 235 -3.23 -2.04 -4.01
C LEU A 235 -3.64 -2.96 -5.17
N TYR A 236 -2.68 -3.61 -5.85
CA TYR A 236 -2.98 -4.41 -7.04
C TYR A 236 -3.79 -5.66 -6.76
N GLY A 237 -3.67 -6.18 -5.54
CA GLY A 237 -4.49 -7.26 -5.07
C GLY A 237 -5.96 -6.87 -4.95
N PHE A 238 -6.29 -5.60 -4.71
CA PHE A 238 -7.64 -5.23 -4.35
C PHE A 238 -8.54 -5.25 -5.59
N ASN A 239 -9.79 -5.67 -5.41
CA ASN A 239 -10.82 -5.70 -6.45
C ASN A 239 -10.35 -6.45 -7.72
N LEU A 240 -9.97 -7.73 -7.57
CA LEU A 240 -9.59 -8.56 -8.72
C LEU A 240 -10.83 -8.88 -9.54
N ARG A 241 -10.88 -8.36 -10.76
CA ARG A 241 -11.91 -8.75 -11.74
C ARG A 241 -11.27 -9.61 -12.81
N PHE A 242 -11.72 -10.86 -12.92
CA PHE A 242 -11.23 -11.83 -13.92
C PHE A 242 -12.00 -11.77 -15.25
N GLU A 243 -13.12 -11.05 -15.28
CA GLU A 243 -13.97 -10.84 -16.46
C GLU A 243 -14.19 -9.34 -16.67
N LYS A 244 -14.32 -8.91 -17.94
CA LYS A 244 -14.67 -7.51 -18.25
C LYS A 244 -16.12 -7.27 -17.83
N PRO A 245 -16.45 -6.12 -17.20
CA PRO A 245 -17.83 -5.77 -16.93
C PRO A 245 -18.62 -5.75 -18.25
N LYS A 246 -19.83 -6.33 -18.24
CA LYS A 246 -20.71 -6.37 -19.42
C LYS A 246 -21.33 -5.00 -19.74
N GLU A 247 -21.32 -4.08 -18.77
CA GLU A 247 -21.86 -2.73 -18.90
C GLU A 247 -20.76 -1.67 -18.87
N TYR A 248 -20.94 -0.63 -19.69
CA TYR A 248 -19.94 0.39 -20.03
C TYR A 248 -19.72 1.44 -18.91
N TYR A 249 -20.51 1.42 -17.85
CA TYR A 249 -20.61 2.54 -16.91
C TYR A 249 -19.80 2.42 -15.62
N GLU A 250 -19.06 1.33 -15.40
CA GLU A 250 -18.35 1.15 -14.13
C GLU A 250 -16.88 0.71 -14.28
N TYR A 251 -16.00 1.66 -13.92
CA TYR A 251 -14.56 1.55 -13.67
C TYR A 251 -13.63 1.37 -14.89
N ASN A 252 -13.24 2.50 -15.48
CA ASN A 252 -12.19 2.59 -16.53
C ASN A 252 -10.89 1.85 -16.15
N PHE A 253 -10.48 1.92 -14.88
CA PHE A 253 -9.19 1.38 -14.45
C PHE A 253 -9.03 -0.13 -14.73
N ASP A 254 -10.04 -0.96 -14.45
CA ASP A 254 -9.95 -2.41 -14.63
C ASP A 254 -9.96 -2.81 -16.11
N ILE A 255 -10.52 -1.97 -16.97
CA ILE A 255 -10.52 -2.14 -18.42
C ILE A 255 -9.11 -1.89 -18.98
N PHE A 256 -8.41 -0.86 -18.49
CA PHE A 256 -7.06 -0.50 -18.93
C PHE A 256 -5.96 -1.33 -18.25
N PHE A 257 -6.13 -1.72 -16.99
CA PHE A 257 -5.10 -2.36 -16.18
C PHE A 257 -5.41 -3.82 -15.86
N SER A 258 -5.30 -4.66 -16.91
CA SER A 258 -5.55 -6.10 -16.84
C SER A 258 -4.66 -6.81 -15.82
N LEU A 259 -5.13 -7.93 -15.27
CA LEU A 259 -4.43 -8.70 -14.24
C LEU A 259 -3.00 -9.12 -14.65
N LYS A 260 -2.78 -9.41 -15.95
CA LYS A 260 -1.44 -9.71 -16.46
C LYS A 260 -0.49 -8.52 -16.32
N LEU A 261 -0.96 -7.31 -16.62
CA LEU A 261 -0.19 -6.08 -16.43
C LEU A 261 0.09 -5.83 -14.95
N ARG A 262 -0.89 -6.08 -14.06
CA ARG A 262 -0.68 -5.99 -12.60
C ARG A 262 0.52 -6.83 -12.17
N ILE A 263 0.55 -8.10 -12.57
CA ILE A 263 1.64 -9.03 -12.23
C ILE A 263 2.98 -8.53 -12.77
N ILE A 264 3.05 -8.11 -14.05
CA ILE A 264 4.28 -7.62 -14.66
C ILE A 264 4.81 -6.38 -13.92
N PHE A 265 3.95 -5.38 -13.71
CA PHE A 265 4.34 -4.16 -13.00
C PHE A 265 4.81 -4.46 -11.59
N LEU A 266 4.14 -5.37 -10.89
CA LEU A 266 4.49 -5.71 -9.52
C LEU A 266 5.85 -6.42 -9.44
N ILE A 267 6.16 -7.32 -10.37
CA ILE A 267 7.51 -7.90 -10.50
C ILE A 267 8.56 -6.81 -10.74
N VAL A 268 8.30 -5.90 -11.69
CA VAL A 268 9.21 -4.79 -12.01
C VAL A 268 9.45 -3.90 -10.79
N PHE A 269 8.39 -3.45 -10.11
CA PHE A 269 8.50 -2.63 -8.91
C PHE A 269 9.21 -3.34 -7.76
N THR A 270 9.01 -4.65 -7.59
CA THR A 270 9.72 -5.44 -6.57
C THR A 270 11.22 -5.49 -6.86
N ILE A 271 11.60 -5.74 -8.12
CA ILE A 271 13.01 -5.76 -8.54
C ILE A 271 13.65 -4.38 -8.35
N LEU A 272 12.96 -3.30 -8.75
CA LEU A 272 13.44 -1.94 -8.56
C LEU A 272 13.61 -1.61 -7.06
N ALA A 273 12.63 -1.93 -6.22
CA ALA A 273 12.70 -1.72 -4.78
C ALA A 273 13.86 -2.52 -4.15
N PHE A 274 14.08 -3.75 -4.59
CA PHE A 274 15.19 -4.59 -4.13
C PHE A 274 16.55 -4.02 -4.50
N ILE A 275 16.75 -3.60 -5.76
CA ILE A 275 18.00 -2.98 -6.22
C ILE A 275 18.28 -1.70 -5.43
N LEU A 276 17.27 -0.85 -5.27
CA LEU A 276 17.36 0.38 -4.49
C LEU A 276 17.68 0.10 -3.02
N MET A 277 17.09 -0.96 -2.43
CA MET A 277 17.33 -1.34 -1.04
C MET A 277 18.79 -1.75 -0.83
N VAL A 278 19.33 -2.61 -1.69
CA VAL A 278 20.73 -3.04 -1.61
C VAL A 278 21.68 -1.85 -1.81
N TYR A 279 21.37 -0.99 -2.79
CA TYR A 279 22.15 0.22 -3.06
C TYR A 279 22.15 1.19 -1.87
N ALA A 280 20.96 1.48 -1.32
CA ALA A 280 20.79 2.37 -0.17
C ALA A 280 21.55 1.84 1.05
N PHE A 281 21.38 0.54 1.37
CA PHE A 281 22.04 -0.09 2.51
C PHE A 281 23.57 -0.04 2.42
N LYS A 282 24.13 -0.23 1.21
CA LYS A 282 25.58 -0.12 0.97
C LYS A 282 26.12 1.28 1.28
N LYS A 283 25.32 2.31 1.02
CA LYS A 283 25.70 3.72 1.14
C LYS A 283 25.30 4.38 2.46
N VAL A 284 24.80 3.62 3.43
CA VAL A 284 24.42 4.16 4.76
C VAL A 284 25.65 4.78 5.45
N PRO A 285 25.64 6.10 5.71
CA PRO A 285 26.68 6.76 6.50
C PRO A 285 26.50 6.40 7.99
N MET A 286 27.57 5.88 8.59
CA MET A 286 27.59 5.43 10.00
C MET A 286 27.23 6.57 10.97
N GLU A 287 27.71 7.78 10.66
CA GLU A 287 27.56 8.99 11.49
C GLU A 287 26.12 9.51 11.61
N ARG A 288 25.20 9.04 10.78
CA ARG A 288 23.78 9.44 10.79
C ARG A 288 22.83 8.29 11.12
N CYS A 289 23.37 7.15 11.55
CA CYS A 289 22.58 6.06 12.10
C CYS A 289 21.85 6.57 13.37
N GLY A 290 20.53 6.40 13.44
CA GLY A 290 19.69 6.91 14.53
C GLY A 290 18.90 8.18 14.20
N TYR A 291 19.25 8.91 13.13
CA TYR A 291 18.45 10.05 12.67
C TYR A 291 17.13 9.61 12.03
N ILE A 292 16.06 10.39 12.15
CA ILE A 292 14.77 10.06 11.51
C ILE A 292 14.93 9.81 10.00
N VAL A 293 15.74 10.62 9.33
CA VAL A 293 16.10 10.43 7.92
C VAL A 293 17.62 10.39 7.80
N ILE A 294 18.16 9.31 7.24
CA ILE A 294 19.61 9.07 7.18
C ILE A 294 20.27 9.99 6.14
N PHE A 295 19.63 10.19 4.99
CA PHE A 295 20.19 10.96 3.88
C PHE A 295 19.77 12.44 3.93
N LYS A 296 20.74 13.37 3.80
CA LYS A 296 20.51 14.82 3.92
C LYS A 296 19.55 15.36 2.86
N PRO A 297 19.67 14.98 1.57
CA PRO A 297 18.73 15.46 0.55
C PRO A 297 17.30 14.96 0.80
N LEU A 298 17.17 13.74 1.33
CA LEU A 298 15.89 13.11 1.59
C LEU A 298 15.15 13.78 2.76
N GLU A 299 15.89 14.40 3.69
CA GLU A 299 15.33 15.19 4.79
C GLU A 299 14.49 16.37 4.29
N ILE A 300 14.96 17.07 3.24
CA ILE A 300 14.25 18.20 2.64
C ILE A 300 12.97 17.72 1.95
N ILE A 301 13.08 16.65 1.16
CA ILE A 301 11.95 16.04 0.46
C ILE A 301 10.89 15.57 1.47
N PHE A 302 11.31 14.96 2.58
CA PHE A 302 10.40 14.51 3.62
C PHE A 302 9.66 15.68 4.29
N LYS A 303 10.35 16.78 4.64
CA LYS A 303 9.73 17.97 5.23
C LYS A 303 8.66 18.58 4.31
N ILE A 304 9.00 18.76 3.04
CA ILE A 304 8.08 19.33 2.05
C ILE A 304 6.92 18.38 1.79
N GLY A 305 7.22 17.09 1.59
CA GLY A 305 6.22 16.06 1.33
C GLY A 305 5.17 16.01 2.44
N VAL A 306 5.60 15.84 3.70
CA VAL A 306 4.70 15.79 4.86
C VAL A 306 3.88 17.09 4.98
N SER A 307 4.50 18.26 4.81
CA SER A 307 3.80 19.54 4.84
C SER A 307 2.68 19.65 3.79
N VAL A 308 2.96 19.27 2.54
CA VAL A 308 1.95 19.30 1.46
C VAL A 308 0.81 18.30 1.73
N CYS A 309 1.13 17.10 2.22
CA CYS A 309 0.12 16.08 2.55
C CYS A 309 -0.84 16.57 3.63
N PHE A 310 -0.30 17.14 4.71
CA PHE A 310 -1.11 17.67 5.80
C PHE A 310 -1.87 18.94 5.40
N GLY A 311 -1.32 19.76 4.50
CA GLY A 311 -2.03 20.89 3.92
C GLY A 311 -3.26 20.46 3.12
N LEU A 312 -3.10 19.44 2.25
CA LEU A 312 -4.22 18.84 1.52
C LEU A 312 -5.22 18.16 2.46
N LEU A 313 -4.75 17.47 3.50
CA LEU A 313 -5.61 16.86 4.51
C LEU A 313 -6.43 17.92 5.24
N GLY A 314 -5.81 19.02 5.67
CA GLY A 314 -6.50 20.16 6.27
C GLY A 314 -7.59 20.72 5.35
N ALA A 315 -7.27 20.94 4.08
CA ALA A 315 -8.24 21.39 3.07
C ALA A 315 -9.39 20.38 2.88
N SER A 316 -9.11 19.08 2.81
CA SER A 316 -10.11 18.03 2.61
C SER A 316 -11.09 17.89 3.78
N ILE A 317 -10.64 18.12 5.03
CA ILE A 317 -11.51 18.06 6.21
C ILE A 317 -12.41 19.30 6.28
N VAL A 318 -11.85 20.46 5.93
CA VAL A 318 -12.50 21.75 6.15
C VAL A 318 -13.44 22.13 5.00
N SER A 319 -13.14 21.70 3.78
CA SER A 319 -14.00 21.86 2.59
C SER A 319 -15.46 21.48 2.85
N PRO A 320 -15.80 20.25 3.32
CA PRO A 320 -17.19 19.86 3.60
C PRO A 320 -17.80 20.60 4.81
N MET A 321 -16.99 21.00 5.80
CA MET A 321 -17.49 21.80 6.93
C MET A 321 -17.93 23.20 6.50
N ILE A 322 -17.15 23.83 5.63
CA ILE A 322 -17.46 25.14 5.04
C ILE A 322 -18.68 25.03 4.12
N ASP A 323 -18.73 24.00 3.27
CA ASP A 323 -19.86 23.72 2.38
C ASP A 323 -21.18 23.62 3.15
N SER A 324 -21.16 22.91 4.28
CA SER A 324 -22.28 22.79 5.21
C SER A 324 -22.61 24.12 5.91
N HIS A 325 -21.61 24.84 6.41
CA HIS A 325 -21.81 26.12 7.11
C HIS A 325 -22.52 27.17 6.25
N TYR A 326 -22.11 27.30 4.98
CA TYR A 326 -22.74 28.21 4.03
C TYR A 326 -23.97 27.63 3.34
N ASN A 327 -24.36 26.37 3.62
CA ASN A 327 -25.45 25.66 2.94
C ASN A 327 -25.36 25.79 1.40
N LEU A 328 -24.15 25.66 0.83
CA LEU A 328 -23.92 25.95 -0.59
C LEU A 328 -24.82 25.12 -1.51
N TRP A 329 -25.11 23.86 -1.15
CA TRP A 329 -26.04 23.01 -1.89
C TRP A 329 -27.46 23.60 -2.01
N ARG A 330 -27.97 24.23 -0.94
CA ARG A 330 -29.29 24.86 -0.97
C ARG A 330 -29.27 26.14 -1.79
N LEU A 331 -28.19 26.92 -1.67
CA LEU A 331 -28.04 28.19 -2.40
C LEU A 331 -27.88 27.96 -3.91
N GLU A 332 -27.17 26.90 -4.30
CA GLU A 332 -27.02 26.44 -5.69
C GLU A 332 -28.40 26.11 -6.30
N ASN A 333 -29.21 25.31 -5.61
CA ASN A 333 -30.54 24.90 -6.09
C ASN A 333 -31.56 26.06 -6.18
N LEU A 334 -31.34 27.14 -5.43
CA LEU A 334 -32.24 28.29 -5.40
C LEU A 334 -31.83 29.42 -6.36
N ASN A 335 -30.76 29.25 -7.15
CA ASN A 335 -30.18 30.31 -8.01
C ASN A 335 -30.02 31.65 -7.26
N TYR A 336 -29.52 31.58 -6.03
CA TYR A 336 -29.42 32.74 -5.15
C TYR A 336 -28.43 33.78 -5.70
N GLU A 337 -28.81 35.07 -5.72
CA GLU A 337 -28.02 36.15 -6.35
C GLU A 337 -26.59 36.27 -5.78
N ASN A 338 -26.38 35.95 -4.50
CA ASN A 338 -25.08 36.03 -3.85
C ASN A 338 -24.33 34.69 -3.77
N PHE A 339 -24.82 33.63 -4.41
CA PHE A 339 -24.17 32.31 -4.39
C PHE A 339 -22.70 32.37 -4.80
N ILE A 340 -22.38 33.15 -5.85
CA ILE A 340 -21.02 33.32 -6.37
C ILE A 340 -20.09 33.93 -5.31
N HIS A 341 -20.58 34.87 -4.52
CA HIS A 341 -19.79 35.51 -3.48
C HIS A 341 -19.49 34.55 -2.32
N ASP A 342 -20.50 33.80 -1.87
CA ASP A 342 -20.34 32.87 -0.74
C ASP A 342 -19.49 31.66 -1.10
N ILE A 343 -19.60 31.16 -2.34
CA ILE A 343 -18.74 30.08 -2.81
C ILE A 343 -17.29 30.53 -3.04
N ASN A 344 -17.06 31.76 -3.51
CA ASN A 344 -15.71 32.32 -3.59
C ASN A 344 -15.06 32.41 -2.20
N LYS A 345 -15.82 32.86 -1.19
CA LYS A 345 -15.38 32.87 0.21
C LYS A 345 -15.02 31.46 0.69
N ALA A 346 -15.90 30.49 0.42
CA ALA A 346 -15.67 29.10 0.77
C ALA A 346 -14.36 28.56 0.14
N CYS A 347 -14.16 28.78 -1.16
CA CYS A 347 -12.92 28.42 -1.85
C CYS A 347 -11.68 29.05 -1.21
N THR A 348 -11.69 30.35 -0.96
CA THR A 348 -10.55 31.05 -0.33
C THR A 348 -10.24 30.53 1.07
N LEU A 349 -11.28 30.27 1.88
CA LEU A 349 -11.11 29.80 3.24
C LEU A 349 -10.52 28.37 3.26
N THR A 350 -10.99 27.48 2.37
CA THR A 350 -10.43 26.13 2.21
C THR A 350 -8.95 26.17 1.85
N VAL A 351 -8.54 27.04 0.92
CA VAL A 351 -7.11 27.18 0.53
C VAL A 351 -6.28 27.77 1.65
N LEU A 352 -6.76 28.82 2.31
CA LEU A 352 -6.03 29.47 3.41
C LEU A 352 -5.81 28.50 4.57
N ILE A 353 -6.82 27.71 4.94
CA ILE A 353 -6.71 26.73 6.01
C ILE A 353 -5.79 25.57 5.60
N GLY A 354 -5.87 25.11 4.35
CA GLY A 354 -4.93 24.13 3.81
C GLY A 354 -3.48 24.61 3.87
N LEU A 355 -3.21 25.84 3.41
CA LEU A 355 -1.87 26.45 3.48
C LEU A 355 -1.40 26.60 4.92
N LEU A 356 -2.26 27.09 5.81
CA LEU A 356 -1.95 27.26 7.23
C LEU A 356 -1.59 25.92 7.89
N CYS A 357 -2.36 24.87 7.62
CA CYS A 357 -2.07 23.52 8.13
C CYS A 357 -0.72 23.01 7.60
N GLY A 358 -0.44 23.18 6.31
CA GLY A 358 0.84 22.82 5.70
C GLY A 358 2.02 23.57 6.32
N CYS A 359 1.92 24.89 6.50
CA CYS A 359 2.95 25.72 7.12
C CYS A 359 3.22 25.31 8.58
N ILE A 360 2.17 25.09 9.38
CA ILE A 360 2.31 24.63 10.77
C ILE A 360 3.07 23.31 10.83
N VAL A 361 2.66 22.34 10.01
CA VAL A 361 3.30 21.03 9.96
C VAL A 361 4.74 21.11 9.47
N TYR A 362 5.05 22.01 8.53
CA TYR A 362 6.44 22.25 8.12
C TYR A 362 7.31 22.73 9.29
N VAL A 363 6.84 23.71 10.07
CA VAL A 363 7.57 24.24 11.22
C VAL A 363 7.76 23.16 12.30
N ILE A 364 6.72 22.39 12.60
CA ILE A 364 6.78 21.28 13.57
C ILE A 364 7.78 20.22 13.10
N THR A 365 7.67 19.79 11.84
CA THR A 365 8.54 18.75 11.27
C THR A 365 9.99 19.22 11.25
N ASN A 366 10.24 20.50 10.93
CA ASN A 366 11.59 21.06 10.97
C ASN A 366 12.16 21.03 12.40
N LYS A 367 11.39 21.45 13.41
CA LYS A 367 11.80 21.41 14.82
C LYS A 367 12.06 19.99 15.30
N ILE A 368 11.21 19.02 14.96
CA ILE A 368 11.40 17.61 15.34
C ILE A 368 12.70 17.06 14.75
N ILE A 369 12.97 17.35 13.49
CA ILE A 369 14.19 16.87 12.81
C ILE A 369 15.44 17.56 13.36
N GLU A 370 15.38 18.85 13.67
CA GLU A 370 16.49 19.55 14.33
C GLU A 370 16.75 19.04 15.75
N ALA A 371 15.70 18.81 16.54
CA ALA A 371 15.80 18.23 17.87
C ALA A 371 16.38 16.81 17.85
N ASN A 372 16.09 16.03 16.80
CA ASN A 372 16.61 14.67 16.64
C ASN A 372 18.11 14.60 16.29
N LYS A 373 18.69 15.69 15.81
CA LYS A 373 20.13 15.79 15.51
C LYS A 373 20.98 16.09 16.75
N ARG A 374 20.35 16.58 17.82
CA ARG A 374 20.95 16.78 19.14
C ARG A 374 20.81 15.52 19.95
#